data_AF-A0A7Y7CGW8-F1
#
_entry.id   AF-A0A7Y7CGW8-F1
#
_cell.length_a   1.000
_cell.length_b   1.000
_cell.length_c   1.000
_cell.angle_alpha   90.00
_cell.angle_beta   90.00
_cell.angle_gamma   90.00
#
_symmetry.space_group_name_H-M   'P 1'
#
loop_
_entity.id
_entity.type
_entity.pdbx_description
1 polymer ?
#
loop_
_entity_poly.entity_id
_entity_poly.type
_entity_poly.pdbx_seq_one_letter_code
_entity_poly.pdbx_strand_id
1 'polypeptide(L)'
;KVIQKFMDKLRPEKIILADGHHRLESSIQYRQEMIGKNGHTGTEGYNYHLMYLTNGESDDLRILPTHRLINGIENFYRNEFLKKLEPYFLFKHIENPFDIEEIILGKQWAFGLLFDDETIKVRLKPEAIDLIDWNFPDVVKHLDLTVMHYFIIEKALGIHGKDQRKSRNITFERNFATCLSKTMKQEAQFAIITKEINMDTVKQVCHSGFTLPQKSTYFYPKVICGYLFGSIKDDEFTLPFNPWE
;
A
#
# COMPACT_ATOMS: atom_id res chain seq x y z
N LYS A 1 -4.69 -16.53 33.67
CA LYS A 1 -4.97 -17.83 32.98
C LYS A 1 -5.35 -17.65 31.52
N VAL A 2 -6.31 -16.77 31.15
CA VAL A 2 -6.69 -16.55 29.74
C VAL A 2 -5.59 -15.86 28.91
N ILE A 3 -4.98 -14.80 29.44
CA ILE A 3 -3.86 -14.09 28.78
C ILE A 3 -2.70 -15.05 28.47
N GLN A 4 -2.32 -15.91 29.41
CA GLN A 4 -1.26 -16.90 29.21
C GLN A 4 -1.57 -17.85 28.05
N LYS A 5 -2.82 -18.37 27.97
CA LYS A 5 -3.25 -19.21 26.84
C LYS A 5 -3.16 -18.48 25.50
N PHE A 6 -3.51 -17.20 25.46
CA PHE A 6 -3.39 -16.35 24.27
C PHE A 6 -1.93 -16.15 23.86
N MET A 7 -1.05 -15.81 24.82
CA MET A 7 0.38 -15.68 24.58
C MET A 7 1.01 -16.97 24.07
N ASP A 8 0.68 -18.12 24.68
CA ASP A 8 1.22 -19.42 24.27
C ASP A 8 0.73 -19.82 22.87
N LYS A 9 -0.51 -19.47 22.51
CA LYS A 9 -1.04 -19.70 21.17
C LYS A 9 -0.40 -18.79 20.11
N LEU A 10 -0.10 -17.54 20.44
CA LEU A 10 0.52 -16.59 19.51
C LEU A 10 2.03 -16.72 19.39
N ARG A 11 2.72 -17.22 20.43
CA ARG A 11 4.19 -17.35 20.45
C ARG A 11 4.80 -18.01 19.19
N PRO A 12 4.24 -19.10 18.64
CA PRO A 12 4.79 -19.72 17.43
C PRO A 12 4.32 -19.08 16.12
N GLU A 13 3.34 -18.16 16.17
CA GLU A 13 2.70 -17.60 14.98
C GLU A 13 3.55 -16.48 14.38
N LYS A 14 3.55 -16.38 13.05
CA LYS A 14 4.14 -15.24 12.34
C LYS A 14 3.07 -14.19 12.08
N ILE A 15 3.31 -12.96 12.54
CA ILE A 15 2.38 -11.85 12.37
C ILE A 15 2.84 -10.99 11.19
N ILE A 16 1.95 -10.74 10.25
CA ILE A 16 2.18 -9.80 9.16
C ILE A 16 1.85 -8.39 9.65
N LEU A 17 2.80 -7.46 9.50
CA LEU A 17 2.56 -6.05 9.79
C LEU A 17 1.73 -5.42 8.68
N ALA A 18 0.41 -5.43 8.83
CA ALA A 18 -0.53 -4.88 7.85
C ALA A 18 -0.49 -3.34 7.78
N ASP A 19 -0.39 -2.68 8.94
CA ASP A 19 -0.38 -1.22 9.06
C ASP A 19 0.48 -0.82 10.28
N GLY A 20 1.04 0.39 10.26
CA GLY A 20 1.83 0.92 11.36
C GLY A 20 3.34 0.73 11.23
N HIS A 21 3.87 0.48 10.02
CA HIS A 21 5.31 0.36 9.75
C HIS A 21 6.15 1.46 10.42
N HIS A 22 5.82 2.73 10.19
CA HIS A 22 6.52 3.85 10.80
C HIS A 22 6.36 3.89 12.33
N ARG A 23 5.19 3.52 12.86
CA ARG A 23 4.94 3.47 14.31
C ARG A 23 5.80 2.41 14.98
N LEU A 24 5.89 1.23 14.38
CA LEU A 24 6.71 0.13 14.88
C LEU A 24 8.20 0.48 14.79
N GLU A 25 8.65 1.04 13.66
CA GLU A 25 10.03 1.50 13.46
C GLU A 25 10.44 2.50 14.54
N SER A 26 9.61 3.52 14.81
CA SER A 26 9.86 4.49 15.88
C SER A 26 9.89 3.84 17.27
N SER A 27 9.01 2.88 17.57
CA SER A 27 9.05 2.16 18.85
C SER A 27 10.29 1.29 19.01
N ILE A 28 10.77 0.65 17.93
CA ILE A 28 12.01 -0.14 17.96
C ILE A 28 13.21 0.77 18.22
N GLN A 29 13.28 1.92 17.53
CA GLN A 29 14.34 2.90 17.75
C GLN A 29 14.32 3.42 19.19
N TYR A 30 13.16 3.82 19.70
CA TYR A 30 13.02 4.28 21.09
C TYR A 30 13.44 3.21 22.10
N ARG A 31 13.08 1.94 21.86
CA ARG A 31 13.52 0.82 22.68
C ARG A 31 15.05 0.70 22.71
N GLN A 32 15.71 0.83 21.56
CA GLN A 32 17.18 0.76 21.47
C GLN A 32 17.85 1.92 22.22
N GLU A 33 17.33 3.14 22.06
CA GLU A 33 17.80 4.32 22.79
C GLU A 33 17.65 4.17 24.29
N MET A 34 16.53 3.58 24.74
CA MET A 34 16.32 3.32 26.15
C MET A 34 17.27 2.25 26.65
N ILE A 35 17.40 1.08 26.01
CA ILE A 35 18.33 -0.01 26.41
C ILE A 35 19.79 0.46 26.53
N GLY A 36 20.20 1.46 25.74
CA GLY A 36 21.53 2.06 25.83
C GLY A 36 21.79 2.89 27.10
N LYS A 37 20.76 3.12 27.93
CA LYS A 37 20.90 3.74 29.26
C LYS A 37 21.29 2.65 30.29
N ASN A 38 21.53 3.03 31.54
CA ASN A 38 21.80 2.07 32.62
C ASN A 38 20.52 1.80 33.42
N GLY A 39 20.38 0.59 33.99
CA GLY A 39 19.28 0.25 34.91
C GLY A 39 18.11 -0.52 34.30
N HIS A 40 18.33 -1.24 33.19
CA HIS A 40 17.30 -2.00 32.48
C HIS A 40 16.97 -3.33 33.16
N THR A 41 15.68 -3.62 33.36
CA THR A 41 15.15 -4.89 33.90
C THR A 41 14.53 -5.77 32.81
N GLY A 42 14.20 -5.20 31.65
CA GLY A 42 13.54 -5.90 30.54
C GLY A 42 12.00 -5.92 30.63
N THR A 43 11.43 -5.34 31.68
CA THR A 43 9.97 -5.28 31.91
C THR A 43 9.38 -3.91 31.64
N GLU A 44 10.19 -2.94 31.21
CA GLU A 44 9.75 -1.56 31.00
C GLU A 44 8.82 -1.43 29.80
N GLY A 45 7.99 -0.38 29.82
CA GLY A 45 6.98 -0.12 28.79
C GLY A 45 7.52 -0.05 27.36
N TYR A 46 8.75 0.44 27.15
CA TYR A 46 9.37 0.50 25.81
C TYR A 46 9.76 -0.88 25.25
N ASN A 47 9.68 -1.96 26.03
CA ASN A 47 9.82 -3.33 25.53
C ASN A 47 8.52 -3.85 24.89
N TYR A 48 7.42 -3.12 25.02
CA TYR A 48 6.11 -3.48 24.50
C TYR A 48 5.66 -2.47 23.44
N HIS A 49 4.94 -2.97 22.43
CA HIS A 49 4.30 -2.14 21.42
C HIS A 49 2.83 -2.52 21.38
N LEU A 50 1.95 -1.53 21.48
CA LEU A 50 0.52 -1.77 21.39
C LEU A 50 0.19 -2.22 19.96
N MET A 51 -0.31 -3.44 19.83
CA MET A 51 -0.72 -4.03 18.57
C MET A 51 -2.19 -4.39 18.61
N TYR A 52 -2.83 -4.26 17.45
CA TYR A 52 -4.11 -4.87 17.19
C TYR A 52 -3.92 -6.04 16.24
N LEU A 53 -4.54 -7.18 16.56
CA LEU A 53 -4.50 -8.38 15.75
C LEU A 53 -5.87 -8.59 15.13
N THR A 54 -5.88 -8.79 13.82
CA THR A 54 -7.05 -9.23 13.06
C THR A 54 -6.77 -10.55 12.39
N ASN A 55 -7.82 -11.35 12.17
CA ASN A 55 -7.70 -12.58 11.43
C ASN A 55 -7.54 -12.25 9.93
N GLY A 56 -6.34 -12.46 9.38
CA GLY A 56 -6.08 -12.27 7.96
C GLY A 56 -6.71 -13.34 7.06
N GLU A 57 -7.22 -14.43 7.64
CA GLU A 57 -7.91 -15.51 6.92
C GLU A 57 -9.44 -15.34 6.89
N SER A 58 -9.98 -14.28 7.51
CA SER A 58 -11.42 -14.00 7.41
C SER A 58 -11.75 -13.08 6.23
N ASP A 59 -12.95 -13.22 5.69
CA ASP A 59 -13.47 -12.39 4.59
C ASP A 59 -13.85 -10.95 5.04
N ASP A 60 -13.61 -10.62 6.31
CA ASP A 60 -13.96 -9.34 6.91
C ASP A 60 -12.97 -8.23 6.57
N LEU A 61 -11.81 -8.57 6.01
CA LEU A 61 -10.71 -7.63 5.75
C LEU A 61 -10.44 -7.49 4.26
N ARG A 62 -10.76 -6.32 3.71
CA ARG A 62 -10.45 -5.95 2.32
C ARG A 62 -9.22 -5.06 2.24
N ILE A 63 -8.50 -5.13 1.14
CA ILE A 63 -7.37 -4.24 0.85
C ILE A 63 -7.78 -3.35 -0.31
N LEU A 64 -8.42 -2.23 0.01
CA LEU A 64 -8.99 -1.35 -1.01
C LEU A 64 -7.90 -0.78 -1.93
N PRO A 65 -8.23 -0.54 -3.21
CA PRO A 65 -7.30 0.07 -4.14
C PRO A 65 -6.90 1.47 -3.67
N THR A 66 -5.69 1.87 -4.08
CA THR A 66 -5.25 3.25 -3.99
C THR A 66 -4.86 3.70 -5.38
N HIS A 67 -5.70 4.55 -5.98
CA HIS A 67 -5.51 5.14 -7.30
C HIS A 67 -4.41 6.21 -7.26
N ARG A 68 -3.83 6.49 -8.43
CA ARG A 68 -2.79 7.54 -8.57
C ARG A 68 -3.37 8.68 -9.37
N LEU A 69 -3.35 9.87 -8.80
CA LEU A 69 -3.64 11.11 -9.52
C LEU A 69 -2.31 11.72 -9.95
N ILE A 70 -2.17 11.92 -11.25
CA ILE A 70 -0.97 12.49 -11.86
C ILE A 70 -1.21 13.98 -12.13
N ASN A 71 -0.30 14.83 -11.68
CA ASN A 71 -0.37 16.27 -11.85
C ASN A 71 1.02 16.89 -11.99
N GLY A 72 1.07 18.14 -12.48
CA GLY A 72 2.31 18.92 -12.57
C GLY A 72 3.40 18.34 -13.48
N ILE A 73 3.07 17.43 -14.40
CA ILE A 73 3.97 16.96 -15.45
C ILE A 73 4.09 18.08 -16.49
N GLU A 74 5.25 18.70 -16.56
CA GLU A 74 5.56 19.73 -17.56
C GLU A 74 5.49 19.14 -18.98
N ASN A 75 4.94 19.91 -19.92
CA ASN A 75 4.81 19.52 -21.33
C ASN A 75 4.13 18.15 -21.54
N PHE A 76 3.12 17.84 -20.74
CA PHE A 76 2.36 16.60 -20.87
C PHE A 76 1.44 16.64 -22.09
N TYR A 77 1.71 15.79 -23.07
CA TYR A 77 0.85 15.55 -24.22
C TYR A 77 0.28 14.13 -24.16
N ARG A 78 -1.04 14.02 -24.02
CA ARG A 78 -1.74 12.72 -23.90
C ARG A 78 -1.36 11.75 -25.02
N ASN A 79 -1.37 12.20 -26.27
CA ASN A 79 -1.07 11.34 -27.42
C ASN A 79 0.38 10.83 -27.40
N GLU A 80 1.34 11.61 -26.94
CA GLU A 80 2.73 11.16 -26.80
C GLU A 80 2.88 10.17 -25.65
N PHE A 81 2.19 10.42 -24.54
CA PHE A 81 2.13 9.51 -23.40
C PHE A 81 1.53 8.15 -23.79
N LEU A 82 0.39 8.13 -24.50
CA LEU A 82 -0.23 6.90 -24.97
C LEU A 82 0.67 6.16 -25.97
N LYS A 83 1.32 6.86 -26.91
CA LYS A 83 2.31 6.28 -27.83
C LYS A 83 3.48 5.60 -27.11
N LYS A 84 3.97 6.16 -26.00
CA LYS A 84 5.01 5.52 -25.18
C LYS A 84 4.53 4.21 -24.52
N LEU A 85 3.22 4.06 -24.32
CA LEU A 85 2.60 2.87 -23.72
C LEU A 85 2.23 1.79 -24.75
N GLU A 86 2.00 2.15 -26.02
CA GLU A 86 1.66 1.24 -27.13
C GLU A 86 2.53 -0.02 -27.25
N PRO A 87 3.87 0.05 -27.06
CA PRO A 87 4.71 -1.14 -27.11
C PRO A 87 4.33 -2.17 -26.04
N TYR A 88 3.89 -1.72 -24.85
CA TYR A 88 3.72 -2.57 -23.66
C TYR A 88 2.26 -2.94 -23.38
N PHE A 89 1.29 -2.15 -23.82
CA PHE A 89 -0.12 -2.29 -23.44
C PHE A 89 -1.06 -2.54 -24.63
N LEU A 90 -2.17 -3.22 -24.34
CA LEU A 90 -3.36 -3.26 -25.17
C LEU A 90 -4.37 -2.24 -24.66
N PHE A 91 -4.99 -1.49 -25.56
CA PHE A 91 -5.91 -0.39 -25.24
C PHE A 91 -7.35 -0.76 -25.58
N LYS A 92 -8.29 -0.30 -24.76
CA LYS A 92 -9.73 -0.36 -25.04
C LYS A 92 -10.40 0.89 -24.47
N HIS A 93 -11.05 1.68 -25.32
CA HIS A 93 -11.90 2.79 -24.88
C HIS A 93 -13.10 2.27 -24.11
N ILE A 94 -13.47 2.99 -23.06
CA ILE A 94 -14.60 2.70 -22.19
C ILE A 94 -15.57 3.87 -22.27
N GLU A 95 -16.80 3.61 -22.70
CA GLU A 95 -17.81 4.65 -22.91
C GLU A 95 -18.26 5.28 -21.60
N ASN A 96 -18.52 4.45 -20.59
CA ASN A 96 -18.92 4.91 -19.27
C ASN A 96 -17.75 4.78 -18.29
N PRO A 97 -17.17 5.89 -17.79
CA PRO A 97 -16.07 5.86 -16.84
C PRO A 97 -16.35 5.02 -15.59
N PHE A 98 -17.61 4.97 -15.14
CA PHE A 98 -18.02 4.23 -13.94
C PHE A 98 -17.87 2.70 -14.08
N ASP A 99 -17.80 2.18 -15.30
CA ASP A 99 -17.65 0.73 -15.53
C ASP A 99 -16.19 0.28 -15.39
N ILE A 100 -15.22 1.20 -15.30
CA ILE A 100 -13.80 0.86 -15.37
C ILE A 100 -13.35 -0.06 -14.23
N GLU A 101 -13.84 0.15 -13.01
CA GLU A 101 -13.46 -0.66 -11.84
C GLU A 101 -13.92 -2.11 -12.00
N GLU A 102 -15.12 -2.34 -12.52
CA GLU A 102 -15.63 -3.68 -12.82
C GLU A 102 -14.87 -4.32 -13.98
N ILE A 103 -14.59 -3.56 -15.04
CA ILE A 103 -13.93 -4.07 -16.25
C ILE A 103 -12.50 -4.55 -15.98
N ILE A 104 -11.77 -3.92 -15.05
CA ILE A 104 -10.42 -4.34 -14.65
C ILE A 104 -10.42 -5.40 -13.55
N LEU A 105 -11.56 -5.64 -12.89
CA LEU A 105 -11.68 -6.60 -11.79
C LEU A 105 -11.31 -8.01 -12.24
N GLY A 106 -10.49 -8.71 -11.44
CA GLY A 106 -10.01 -10.05 -11.74
C GLY A 106 -9.07 -10.16 -12.95
N LYS A 107 -8.72 -9.04 -13.62
CA LYS A 107 -7.79 -9.04 -14.75
C LYS A 107 -6.39 -8.67 -14.25
N GLN A 108 -5.43 -9.56 -14.47
CA GLN A 108 -4.03 -9.27 -14.17
C GLN A 108 -3.48 -8.21 -15.13
N TRP A 109 -2.70 -7.29 -14.56
CA TRP A 109 -2.03 -6.16 -15.20
C TRP A 109 -2.95 -5.25 -15.99
N ALA A 110 -4.19 -5.06 -15.50
CA ALA A 110 -5.17 -4.18 -16.10
C ALA A 110 -5.38 -2.93 -15.24
N PHE A 111 -5.41 -1.77 -15.89
CA PHE A 111 -5.56 -0.46 -15.26
C PHE A 111 -6.54 0.40 -16.05
N GLY A 112 -7.19 1.33 -15.37
CA GLY A 112 -7.93 2.41 -16.01
C GLY A 112 -7.07 3.67 -16.10
N LEU A 113 -7.05 4.32 -17.25
CA LEU A 113 -6.53 5.67 -17.43
C LEU A 113 -7.73 6.59 -17.60
N LEU A 114 -7.88 7.53 -16.67
CA LEU A 114 -8.99 8.45 -16.63
C LEU A 114 -8.49 9.86 -16.92
N PHE A 115 -8.89 10.40 -18.07
CA PHE A 115 -8.67 11.79 -18.47
C PHE A 115 -9.91 12.63 -18.20
N ASP A 116 -9.91 13.89 -18.63
CA ASP A 116 -11.03 14.82 -18.48
C ASP A 116 -12.23 14.46 -19.37
N ASP A 117 -11.98 13.96 -20.57
CA ASP A 117 -12.99 13.63 -21.59
C ASP A 117 -13.03 12.14 -21.99
N GLU A 118 -12.12 11.33 -21.45
CA GLU A 118 -11.91 9.98 -21.95
C GLU A 118 -11.49 8.99 -20.86
N THR A 119 -12.00 7.76 -20.96
CA THR A 119 -11.56 6.63 -20.14
C THR A 119 -11.01 5.51 -21.00
N ILE A 120 -9.80 5.08 -20.71
CA ILE A 120 -9.12 4.02 -21.45
C ILE A 120 -8.70 2.90 -20.51
N LYS A 121 -9.11 1.68 -20.80
CA LYS A 121 -8.54 0.49 -20.18
C LYS A 121 -7.23 0.15 -20.87
N VAL A 122 -6.17 -0.01 -20.09
CA VAL A 122 -4.89 -0.57 -20.55
C VAL A 122 -4.63 -1.90 -19.87
N ARG A 123 -4.11 -2.88 -20.63
CA ARG A 123 -3.67 -4.17 -20.08
C ARG A 123 -2.28 -4.52 -20.59
N LEU A 124 -1.36 -4.86 -19.69
CA LEU A 124 0.01 -5.23 -20.07
C LEU A 124 -0.02 -6.46 -20.98
N LYS A 125 0.75 -6.41 -22.06
CA LYS A 125 1.02 -7.58 -22.90
C LYS A 125 1.90 -8.57 -22.12
N PRO A 126 1.59 -9.87 -22.11
CA PRO A 126 2.32 -10.84 -21.30
C PRO A 126 3.84 -10.82 -21.50
N GLU A 127 4.31 -10.66 -22.74
CA GLU A 127 5.72 -10.59 -23.12
C GLU A 127 6.45 -9.35 -22.58
N ALA A 128 5.72 -8.30 -22.17
CA ALA A 128 6.34 -7.10 -21.64
C ALA A 128 6.83 -7.29 -20.20
N ILE A 129 6.33 -8.27 -19.44
CA ILE A 129 6.68 -8.44 -18.02
C ILE A 129 8.18 -8.63 -17.80
N ASP A 130 8.84 -9.32 -18.74
CA ASP A 130 10.27 -9.63 -18.69
C ASP A 130 11.16 -8.40 -18.94
N LEU A 131 10.56 -7.29 -19.38
CA LEU A 131 11.26 -6.01 -19.57
C LEU A 131 11.46 -5.25 -18.26
N ILE A 132 10.92 -5.72 -17.13
CA ILE A 132 11.13 -5.10 -15.82
C ILE A 132 12.57 -5.34 -15.35
N ASP A 133 13.38 -4.29 -15.45
CA ASP A 133 14.80 -4.26 -15.08
C ASP A 133 15.07 -3.92 -13.60
N TRP A 134 14.02 -3.65 -12.82
CA TRP A 134 14.15 -3.38 -11.39
C TRP A 134 14.71 -4.58 -10.62
N ASN A 135 15.61 -4.32 -9.68
CA ASN A 135 16.24 -5.35 -8.83
C ASN A 135 15.30 -5.81 -7.71
N PHE A 136 14.22 -6.49 -8.09
CA PHE A 136 13.24 -7.10 -7.20
C PHE A 136 13.07 -8.59 -7.55
N PRO A 137 12.61 -9.42 -6.59
CA PRO A 137 12.28 -10.81 -6.90
C PRO A 137 11.07 -10.88 -7.83
N ASP A 138 10.91 -11.99 -8.54
CA ASP A 138 9.85 -12.15 -9.53
C ASP A 138 8.45 -11.94 -8.93
N VAL A 139 8.22 -12.43 -7.72
CA VAL A 139 6.94 -12.23 -7.01
C VAL A 139 6.56 -10.75 -6.86
N VAL A 140 7.54 -9.85 -6.70
CA VAL A 140 7.31 -8.40 -6.61
C VAL A 140 7.19 -7.79 -8.01
N LYS A 141 7.98 -8.25 -8.99
CA LYS A 141 7.89 -7.79 -10.39
C LYS A 141 6.51 -8.05 -11.00
N HIS A 142 5.91 -9.18 -10.68
CA HIS A 142 4.61 -9.60 -11.22
C HIS A 142 3.40 -8.91 -10.58
N LEU A 143 3.60 -8.08 -9.55
CA LEU A 143 2.54 -7.29 -8.93
C LEU A 143 2.00 -6.24 -9.90
N ASP A 144 0.67 -6.10 -9.95
CA ASP A 144 0.00 -5.06 -10.73
C ASP A 144 0.54 -3.66 -10.40
N LEU A 145 0.84 -3.40 -9.13
CA LEU A 145 1.40 -2.12 -8.71
C LEU A 145 2.81 -1.90 -9.24
N THR A 146 3.67 -2.92 -9.25
CA THR A 146 5.01 -2.81 -9.80
C THR A 146 4.95 -2.55 -11.31
N VAL A 147 4.10 -3.28 -12.03
CA VAL A 147 3.85 -3.06 -13.46
C VAL A 147 3.39 -1.63 -13.74
N MET A 148 2.42 -1.12 -12.98
CA MET A 148 1.92 0.24 -13.12
C MET A 148 3.02 1.28 -12.87
N HIS A 149 3.76 1.14 -11.76
CA HIS A 149 4.84 2.06 -11.39
C HIS A 149 6.02 2.01 -12.37
N TYR A 150 6.31 0.85 -12.96
CA TYR A 150 7.38 0.69 -13.93
C TYR A 150 7.00 1.22 -15.32
N PHE A 151 5.96 0.67 -15.95
CA PHE A 151 5.66 1.01 -17.33
C PHE A 151 4.93 2.34 -17.48
N ILE A 152 3.93 2.61 -16.62
CA ILE A 152 3.10 3.81 -16.74
C ILE A 152 3.84 5.02 -16.17
N ILE A 153 4.42 4.89 -14.98
CA ILE A 153 5.02 6.04 -14.30
C ILE A 153 6.48 6.23 -14.70
N GLU A 154 7.32 5.19 -14.66
CA GLU A 154 8.73 5.35 -15.01
C GLU A 154 8.96 5.44 -16.53
N LYS A 155 8.54 4.44 -17.32
CA LYS A 155 8.85 4.43 -18.77
C LYS A 155 8.07 5.48 -19.56
N ALA A 156 6.79 5.73 -19.25
CA ALA A 156 5.99 6.67 -20.02
C ALA A 156 6.04 8.12 -19.48
N LEU A 157 5.94 8.34 -18.16
CA LEU A 157 6.03 9.69 -17.56
C LEU A 157 7.47 10.14 -17.25
N GLY A 158 8.44 9.22 -17.19
CA GLY A 158 9.83 9.55 -16.88
C GLY A 158 10.12 9.75 -15.39
N ILE A 159 9.23 9.33 -14.48
CA ILE A 159 9.46 9.45 -13.04
C ILE A 159 10.09 8.15 -12.53
N HIS A 160 11.40 8.14 -12.33
CA HIS A 160 12.14 6.95 -11.89
C HIS A 160 11.64 6.38 -10.55
N GLY A 161 11.61 5.05 -10.42
CA GLY A 161 11.07 4.35 -9.24
C GLY A 161 11.59 4.86 -7.89
N LYS A 162 12.88 5.20 -7.81
CA LYS A 162 13.51 5.76 -6.60
C LYS A 162 12.94 7.14 -6.20
N ASP A 163 12.46 7.92 -7.17
CA ASP A 163 11.98 9.29 -6.99
C ASP A 163 10.47 9.37 -6.82
N GLN A 164 9.73 8.33 -7.26
CA GLN A 164 8.26 8.28 -7.18
C GLN A 164 7.73 8.49 -5.76
N ARG A 165 8.42 7.99 -4.72
CA ARG A 165 8.04 8.21 -3.31
C ARG A 165 7.96 9.69 -2.93
N LYS A 166 8.89 10.49 -3.45
CA LYS A 166 9.04 11.91 -3.09
C LYS A 166 8.43 12.84 -4.14
N SER A 167 7.96 12.27 -5.25
CA SER A 167 7.40 13.03 -6.35
C SER A 167 6.13 13.74 -5.91
N ARG A 168 6.08 15.05 -6.14
CA ARG A 168 4.88 15.86 -5.95
C ARG A 168 3.84 15.61 -7.05
N ASN A 169 4.28 15.00 -8.16
CA ASN A 169 3.45 14.72 -9.33
C ASN A 169 2.52 13.53 -9.15
N ILE A 170 2.70 12.75 -8.08
CA ILE A 170 1.92 11.55 -7.80
C ILE A 170 1.20 11.76 -6.48
N THR A 171 -0.12 11.88 -6.54
CA THR A 171 -0.99 11.92 -5.37
C THR A 171 -1.84 10.66 -5.32
N PHE A 172 -2.29 10.28 -4.12
CA PHE A 172 -2.98 9.02 -3.88
C PHE A 172 -4.43 9.28 -3.50
N GLU A 173 -5.36 8.59 -4.13
CA GLU A 173 -6.80 8.74 -3.91
C GLU A 173 -7.45 7.36 -3.80
N ARG A 174 -8.39 7.19 -2.88
CA ARG A 174 -9.07 5.90 -2.61
C ARG A 174 -10.47 5.84 -3.20
N ASN A 175 -11.05 7.01 -3.50
CA ASN A 175 -12.39 7.11 -4.03
C ASN A 175 -12.34 7.36 -5.54
N PHE A 176 -12.91 6.43 -6.31
CA PHE A 176 -13.02 6.55 -7.75
C PHE A 176 -13.74 7.85 -8.19
N ALA A 177 -14.87 8.18 -7.57
CA ALA A 177 -15.63 9.39 -7.90
C ALA A 177 -14.82 10.68 -7.64
N THR A 178 -13.96 10.69 -6.61
CA THR A 178 -13.02 11.80 -6.40
C THR A 178 -11.95 11.87 -7.48
N CYS A 179 -11.45 10.72 -7.97
CA CYS A 179 -10.53 10.69 -9.10
C CYS A 179 -11.18 11.29 -10.34
N LEU A 180 -12.38 10.84 -10.69
CA LEU A 180 -13.16 11.33 -11.82
C LEU A 180 -13.45 12.83 -11.70
N SER A 181 -13.90 13.29 -10.54
CA SER A 181 -14.17 14.71 -10.34
C SER A 181 -12.92 15.58 -10.52
N LYS A 182 -11.77 15.14 -10.00
CA LYS A 182 -10.50 15.89 -10.11
C LYS A 182 -9.96 15.92 -11.54
N THR A 183 -10.11 14.84 -12.31
CA THR A 183 -9.69 14.83 -13.71
C THR A 183 -10.62 15.70 -14.56
N MET A 184 -11.93 15.60 -14.40
CA MET A 184 -12.91 16.44 -15.12
C MET A 184 -12.75 17.94 -14.82
N LYS A 185 -12.37 18.30 -13.59
CA LYS A 185 -12.09 19.69 -13.18
C LYS A 185 -10.67 20.16 -13.57
N GLN A 186 -9.88 19.30 -14.20
CA GLN A 186 -8.47 19.57 -14.55
C GLN A 186 -7.58 19.91 -13.33
N GLU A 187 -7.99 19.48 -12.12
CA GLU A 187 -7.17 19.52 -10.91
C GLU A 187 -6.07 18.43 -10.94
N ALA A 188 -6.27 17.40 -11.76
CA ALA A 188 -5.28 16.39 -12.12
C ALA A 188 -5.24 16.22 -13.65
N GLN A 189 -4.05 15.94 -14.19
CA GLN A 189 -3.88 15.71 -15.64
C GLN A 189 -4.51 14.39 -16.08
N PHE A 190 -4.42 13.37 -15.24
CA PHE A 190 -5.16 12.11 -15.37
C PHE A 190 -5.10 11.30 -14.07
N ALA A 191 -5.93 10.27 -13.97
CA ALA A 191 -5.86 9.28 -12.89
C ALA A 191 -5.56 7.88 -13.43
N ILE A 192 -4.83 7.10 -12.64
CA ILE A 192 -4.59 5.67 -12.87
C ILE A 192 -5.43 4.90 -11.85
N ILE A 193 -6.46 4.22 -12.36
CA ILE A 193 -7.37 3.37 -11.61
C ILE A 193 -6.80 1.95 -11.57
N THR A 194 -6.81 1.36 -10.38
CA THR A 194 -6.25 0.03 -10.08
C THR A 194 -7.27 -0.73 -9.25
N LYS A 195 -7.16 -2.05 -9.24
CA LYS A 195 -7.96 -2.93 -8.38
C LYS A 195 -7.32 -3.15 -7.01
N GLU A 196 -8.10 -3.76 -6.13
CA GLU A 196 -7.67 -4.27 -4.83
C GLU A 196 -6.59 -5.36 -4.93
N ILE A 197 -5.84 -5.52 -3.85
CA ILE A 197 -4.85 -6.59 -3.70
C ILE A 197 -5.49 -7.70 -2.84
N ASN A 198 -5.29 -8.96 -3.20
CA ASN A 198 -5.75 -10.06 -2.36
C ASN A 198 -4.76 -10.32 -1.21
N MET A 199 -5.26 -10.88 -0.11
CA MET A 199 -4.42 -11.19 1.05
C MET A 199 -3.30 -12.18 0.71
N ASP A 200 -3.56 -13.14 -0.19
CA ASP A 200 -2.56 -14.13 -0.58
C ASP A 200 -1.33 -13.51 -1.26
N THR A 201 -1.51 -12.48 -2.08
CA THR A 201 -0.41 -11.71 -2.67
C THR A 201 0.41 -11.02 -1.58
N VAL A 202 -0.25 -10.45 -0.57
CA VAL A 202 0.46 -9.85 0.58
C VAL A 202 1.29 -10.90 1.30
N LYS A 203 0.71 -12.07 1.62
CA LYS A 203 1.43 -13.18 2.27
C LYS A 203 2.63 -13.62 1.44
N GLN A 204 2.46 -13.84 0.13
CA GLN A 204 3.53 -14.26 -0.77
C GLN A 204 4.69 -13.28 -0.78
N VAL A 205 4.40 -11.97 -0.87
CA VAL A 205 5.44 -10.93 -0.83
C VAL A 205 6.14 -10.92 0.52
N CYS A 206 5.40 -10.96 1.64
CA CYS A 206 6.01 -11.03 2.97
C CYS A 206 6.89 -12.28 3.17
N HIS A 207 6.46 -13.44 2.66
CA HIS A 207 7.24 -14.68 2.72
C HIS A 207 8.52 -14.64 1.89
N SER A 208 8.56 -13.82 0.83
CA SER A 208 9.78 -13.61 0.04
C SER A 208 10.85 -12.76 0.74
N GLY A 209 10.51 -12.14 1.88
CA GLY A 209 11.41 -11.21 2.59
C GLY A 209 11.41 -9.79 2.02
N PHE A 210 10.57 -9.50 1.02
CA PHE A 210 10.41 -8.18 0.43
C PHE A 210 9.12 -7.50 0.92
N THR A 211 9.05 -6.19 0.74
CA THR A 211 7.87 -5.38 1.06
C THR A 211 7.10 -5.04 -0.20
N LEU A 212 5.78 -4.86 -0.07
CA LEU A 212 4.98 -4.29 -1.14
C LEU A 212 5.47 -2.87 -1.50
N PRO A 213 5.24 -2.40 -2.74
CA PRO A 213 5.46 -1.01 -3.11
C PRO A 213 4.72 -0.04 -2.17
N GLN A 214 5.07 1.24 -2.20
CA GLN A 214 4.48 2.19 -1.26
C GLN A 214 3.00 2.45 -1.52
N LYS A 215 2.25 2.66 -0.42
CA LYS A 215 0.81 2.93 -0.45
C LYS A 215 0.02 1.86 -1.23
N SER A 216 0.52 0.62 -1.20
CA SER A 216 -0.10 -0.53 -1.87
C SER A 216 -1.32 -1.07 -1.14
N THR A 217 -1.39 -0.90 0.18
CA THR A 217 -2.39 -1.57 1.01
C THR A 217 -3.20 -0.58 1.84
N TYR A 218 -4.51 -0.56 1.61
CA TYR A 218 -5.47 0.08 2.51
C TYR A 218 -6.43 -0.96 3.10
N PHE A 219 -6.01 -1.52 4.24
CA PHE A 219 -6.84 -2.46 5.01
C PHE A 219 -8.11 -1.78 5.53
N TYR A 220 -9.27 -2.32 5.18
CA TYR A 220 -10.61 -1.85 5.55
C TYR A 220 -11.53 -3.03 5.94
N PRO A 221 -12.42 -2.88 6.94
CA PRO A 221 -12.54 -1.72 7.82
C PRO A 221 -11.32 -1.56 8.72
N LYS A 222 -11.05 -0.31 9.13
CA LYS A 222 -10.19 -0.08 10.29
C LYS A 222 -10.96 -0.57 11.52
N VAL A 223 -10.24 -1.08 12.51
CA VAL A 223 -10.78 -1.69 13.74
C VAL A 223 -11.93 -0.85 14.30
N ILE A 224 -13.11 -1.46 14.43
CA ILE A 224 -14.30 -0.79 14.98
C ILE A 224 -14.44 -1.13 16.47
N CYS A 225 -14.13 -2.37 16.86
CA CYS A 225 -14.13 -2.84 18.24
C CYS A 225 -13.13 -4.00 18.40
N GLY A 226 -12.76 -4.32 19.65
CA GLY A 226 -11.86 -5.41 19.96
C GLY A 226 -11.67 -5.59 21.47
N TYR A 227 -11.03 -6.70 21.85
CA TYR A 227 -10.62 -6.92 23.23
C TYR A 227 -9.25 -6.30 23.49
N LEU A 228 -9.15 -5.50 24.55
CA LEU A 228 -7.88 -4.98 25.02
C LEU A 228 -7.29 -5.97 26.04
N PHE A 229 -6.09 -6.47 25.75
CA PHE A 229 -5.30 -7.24 26.69
C PHE A 229 -4.12 -6.40 27.14
N GLY A 230 -4.09 -6.06 28.42
CA GLY A 230 -3.00 -5.32 29.05
C GLY A 230 -2.92 -5.70 30.52
N SER A 231 -1.77 -5.48 31.12
CA SER A 231 -1.69 -5.51 32.57
C SER A 231 -2.44 -4.30 33.14
N ILE A 232 -3.15 -4.48 34.25
CA ILE A 232 -3.87 -3.43 34.98
C ILE A 232 -3.02 -2.91 36.15
N LYS A 233 -1.80 -3.43 36.28
CA LYS A 233 -0.90 -3.09 37.38
C LYS A 233 -0.10 -1.85 37.03
N ASP A 234 -0.37 -0.74 37.72
CA ASP A 234 0.31 0.54 37.52
C ASP A 234 1.83 0.44 37.74
N ASP A 235 2.29 -0.46 38.64
CA ASP A 235 3.70 -0.69 38.92
C ASP A 235 4.46 -1.41 37.79
N GLU A 236 3.74 -2.04 36.85
CA GLU A 236 4.33 -2.61 35.62
C GLU A 236 4.55 -1.54 34.53
N PHE A 237 4.00 -0.33 34.68
CA PHE A 237 4.21 0.81 33.79
C PHE A 237 4.86 1.97 34.54
N THR A 238 6.18 1.90 34.74
CA THR A 238 6.95 3.08 35.19
C THR A 238 6.98 4.09 34.05
N LEU A 239 6.03 5.01 34.04
CA LEU A 239 5.98 6.10 33.08
C LEU A 239 7.11 7.09 33.38
N PRO A 240 7.84 7.58 32.37
CA PRO A 240 8.92 8.56 32.58
C PRO A 240 8.41 9.95 32.99
N PHE A 241 7.11 10.11 33.18
CA PHE A 241 6.42 11.32 33.59
C PHE A 241 5.18 10.95 34.42
N ASN A 242 4.72 11.86 35.28
CA ASN A 242 3.46 11.71 36.01
C ASN A 242 2.31 12.14 35.10
N PRO A 243 1.36 11.26 34.73
CA PRO A 243 0.23 11.63 33.88
C PRO A 243 -0.84 12.49 34.57
N TRP A 244 -0.68 12.75 35.87
CA TRP A 244 -1.62 13.50 36.72
C TRP A 244 -1.06 14.81 37.29
N GLU A 245 0.15 15.21 36.86
CA GLU A 245 0.68 16.57 37.03
C GLU A 245 0.36 17.44 35.80
#